data_AF-A0A1H5NZJ6-F1
#
_entry.id   AF-A0A1H5NZJ6-F1
#
_cell.length_a   1.000
_cell.length_b   1.000
_cell.length_c   1.000
_cell.angle_alpha   90.00
_cell.angle_beta   90.00
_cell.angle_gamma   90.00
#
_symmetry.space_group_name_H-M   'P 1'
#
loop_
_entity.id
_entity.type
_entity.pdbx_description
1 polymer ?
#
loop_
_entity_poly.entity_id
_entity_poly.type
_entity_poly.pdbx_seq_one_letter_code
_entity_poly.pdbx_strand_id
1 'polypeptide(L)' 'MAYSIKDPATDRVIRELARIKGKPIVDSIREACENELQRERTKIPLWDHLQPLIQRVAAAPKTGLRADKAFFDDLSGEN' A
#
# COMPACT_ATOMS: atom_id res chain seq x y z
N MET A 1 4.51 -31.10 9.98
CA MET A 1 5.22 -30.44 11.10
C MET A 1 4.46 -29.17 11.43
N ALA A 2 3.76 -29.13 12.57
CA ALA A 2 3.02 -27.93 13.00
C ALA A 2 4.02 -26.99 13.69
N TYR A 3 4.18 -25.78 13.16
CA TYR A 3 5.09 -24.78 13.70
C TYR A 3 4.75 -24.50 15.18
N SER A 4 5.72 -24.74 16.08
CA SER A 4 5.61 -24.36 17.49
C SER A 4 6.19 -22.97 17.67
N ILE A 5 5.31 -21.99 17.91
CA ILE A 5 5.71 -20.62 18.22
C ILE A 5 6.06 -20.55 19.71
N LYS A 6 7.33 -20.25 20.02
CA LYS A 6 7.82 -20.13 21.41
C LYS A 6 7.88 -18.69 21.91
N ASP A 7 7.57 -17.72 21.04
CA ASP A 7 7.53 -16.31 21.40
C ASP A 7 6.16 -15.96 22.03
N PRO A 8 6.14 -15.49 23.30
CA PRO A 8 4.89 -15.15 23.99
C PRO A 8 4.14 -13.99 23.34
N ALA A 9 4.84 -13.04 22.70
CA ALA A 9 4.20 -11.91 22.03
C ALA A 9 3.41 -12.39 20.80
N THR A 10 4.00 -13.28 20.00
CA THR A 10 3.35 -13.87 18.83
C THR A 10 2.15 -14.74 19.21
N ASP A 11 2.25 -15.56 20.27
CA ASP A 11 1.11 -16.36 20.77
C ASP A 11 -0.06 -15.46 21.18
N ARG A 12 0.21 -14.35 21.89
CA ARG A 12 -0.83 -13.38 22.27
C ARG A 12 -1.55 -12.80 21.05
N VAL A 13 -0.81 -12.34 20.05
CA VAL A 13 -1.39 -11.76 18.81
C VAL A 13 -2.26 -12.77 18.08
N ILE A 14 -1.79 -14.01 17.97
CA ILE A 14 -2.51 -15.09 17.31
C ILE A 14 -3.82 -15.42 18.03
N ARG A 15 -3.78 -15.52 19.37
CA ARG A 15 -4.98 -15.78 20.18
C ARG A 15 -5.98 -14.64 20.09
N GLU A 16 -5.50 -13.41 20.12
CA GLU A 16 -6.35 -12.23 19.97
C GLU A 16 -7.04 -12.20 18.60
N LEU A 17 -6.30 -12.47 17.53
CA LEU A 17 -6.84 -12.55 16.18
C LEU A 17 -7.92 -13.64 16.07
N ALA A 18 -7.66 -14.83 16.62
CA ALA A 18 -8.61 -15.94 16.63
C ALA A 18 -9.89 -15.58 17.40
N ARG A 19 -9.75 -14.91 18.55
CA ARG A 19 -10.87 -14.41 19.36
C ARG A 19 -11.72 -13.40 18.59
N ILE A 20 -11.09 -12.43 17.92
CA ILE A 20 -11.79 -11.40 17.13
C ILE A 20 -12.53 -12.03 15.94
N LYS A 21 -11.91 -13.00 15.26
CA LYS A 21 -12.51 -13.69 14.12
C LYS A 21 -13.56 -14.74 14.52
N GLY A 22 -13.58 -15.17 15.79
CA GLY A 22 -14.42 -16.27 16.26
C GLY A 22 -14.08 -17.61 15.60
N LYS A 23 -12.81 -17.81 15.20
CA LYS A 23 -12.35 -18.98 14.45
C LYS A 23 -11.25 -19.73 15.21
N PRO A 24 -11.01 -21.02 14.90
CA PRO A 24 -9.85 -21.74 15.42
C PRO A 24 -8.54 -21.00 15.14
N ILE A 25 -7.57 -21.12 16.04
CA ILE A 25 -6.27 -20.45 15.93
C ILE A 25 -5.59 -20.74 14.60
N VAL A 26 -5.50 -22.01 14.21
CA VAL A 26 -4.82 -22.44 12.98
C VAL A 26 -5.50 -21.86 11.74
N ASP A 27 -6.83 -21.84 11.70
CA ASP A 27 -7.57 -21.27 10.56
C ASP A 27 -7.43 -19.75 10.50
N SER A 28 -7.40 -19.08 11.66
CA SER A 28 -7.18 -17.64 11.75
C SER A 28 -5.80 -17.24 11.25
N ILE A 29 -4.77 -18.02 11.60
CA ILE A 29 -3.39 -17.83 11.11
C ILE A 29 -3.35 -18.07 9.60
N ARG A 30 -3.92 -19.19 9.11
CA ARG A 30 -3.93 -19.52 7.68
C ARG A 30 -4.50 -18.37 6.87
N GLU A 31 -5.69 -17.91 7.25
CA GLU A 31 -6.39 -16.82 6.56
C GLU A 31 -5.59 -15.51 6.63
N ALA A 32 -4.94 -15.21 7.76
CA ALA A 32 -4.09 -14.02 7.86
C ALA A 32 -2.88 -14.09 6.93
N CYS A 33 -2.21 -15.23 6.88
CA CYS A 33 -1.06 -15.45 5.99
C CYS A 33 -1.47 -15.42 4.51
N GLU A 34 -2.61 -16.01 4.16
CA GLU A 34 -3.15 -15.99 2.79
C GLU A 34 -3.47 -14.56 2.34
N ASN A 35 -4.10 -13.77 3.22
CA ASN A 35 -4.40 -12.36 2.94
C ASN A 35 -3.12 -11.53 2.73
N GLU A 36 -2.09 -11.75 3.55
CA GLU A 36 -0.83 -11.01 3.43
C GLU A 36 -0.05 -11.42 2.19
N LEU A 37 -0.01 -12.72 1.88
CA LEU A 37 0.56 -13.21 0.62
C LEU A 37 -0.17 -12.62 -0.59
N GLN A 38 -1.50 -12.52 -0.52
CA GLN A 38 -2.27 -11.90 -1.58
C GLN A 38 -1.91 -10.42 -1.72
N ARG A 39 -1.84 -9.66 -0.62
CA ARG A 39 -1.43 -8.24 -0.64
C ARG A 39 -0.08 -8.06 -1.30
N GLU A 40 0.92 -8.87 -0.91
CA GLU A 40 2.26 -8.80 -1.49
C GLU A 40 2.29 -9.22 -2.96
N ARG A 41 1.50 -10.23 -3.37
CA ARG A 41 1.38 -10.63 -4.79
C ARG A 41 0.66 -9.58 -5.64
N THR A 42 -0.34 -8.92 -5.09
CA THR A 42 -1.12 -7.87 -5.76
C THR A 42 -0.52 -6.50 -5.61
N LYS A 43 0.65 -6.38 -4.98
CA LYS A 43 1.35 -5.12 -4.80
C LYS A 43 1.79 -4.63 -6.17
N ILE A 44 0.95 -3.80 -6.77
CA ILE A 44 1.25 -3.14 -8.04
C ILE A 44 2.47 -2.24 -7.76
N PRO A 45 3.56 -2.37 -8.51
CA PRO A 45 4.67 -1.44 -8.42
C PRO A 45 4.17 -0.01 -8.54
N LEU A 46 4.72 0.91 -7.75
CA LEU A 46 4.29 2.31 -7.75
C LEU A 46 4.24 2.90 -9.16
N TRP A 47 5.20 2.51 -10.00
CA TRP A 47 5.28 2.92 -11.41
C TRP A 47 4.05 2.49 -12.22
N ASP A 48 3.62 1.24 -12.08
CA ASP A 48 2.45 0.71 -12.79
C ASP A 48 1.16 1.35 -12.27
N HIS A 49 1.09 1.66 -10.97
CA HIS A 49 -0.04 2.37 -10.38
C HIS A 49 -0.14 3.83 -10.87
N LEU A 50 1.00 4.49 -11.11
CA LEU A 50 1.05 5.88 -11.60
C LEU A 50 0.91 6.00 -13.12
N GLN A 51 1.12 4.91 -13.87
CA GLN A 51 1.08 4.90 -15.33
C GLN A 51 -0.19 5.55 -15.93
N PRO A 52 -1.42 5.30 -15.41
CA PRO A 52 -2.62 5.95 -15.93
C PRO A 52 -2.63 7.47 -15.74
N LEU A 53 -2.08 7.98 -14.63
CA LEU A 53 -1.97 9.42 -14.38
C LEU A 53 -0.94 10.05 -15.32
N ILE A 54 0.21 9.39 -15.50
CA ILE A 54 1.27 9.85 -16.40
C ILE A 54 0.75 9.91 -17.84
N GLN A 55 -0.01 8.90 -18.29
CA GLN A 55 -0.64 8.90 -19.60
C GLN A 55 -1.63 10.05 -19.78
N ARG A 56 -2.45 10.34 -18.76
CA ARG A 56 -3.39 11.49 -18.80
C ARG A 56 -2.66 12.83 -18.93
N VAL A 57 -1.58 13.01 -18.18
CA VAL A 57 -0.75 14.23 -18.26
C VAL A 57 -0.05 14.32 -19.61
N ALA A 58 0.51 13.21 -20.11
CA ALA A 58 1.19 13.17 -21.40
C ALA A 58 0.25 13.40 -22.59
N ALA A 59 -1.02 12.99 -22.49
CA ALA A 59 -2.04 13.21 -23.51
C ALA A 59 -2.57 14.66 -23.55
N ALA A 60 -2.31 15.46 -22.51
CA ALA A 60 -2.74 16.85 -22.49
C ALA A 60 -1.97 17.67 -23.53
N PRO A 61 -2.64 18.52 -24.33
CA PRO A 61 -1.98 19.38 -25.29
C PRO A 61 -1.05 20.36 -24.57
N LYS A 62 0.13 20.60 -25.15
CA LYS A 62 1.05 21.61 -24.62
C LYS A 62 0.38 22.98 -24.69
N THR A 63 0.31 23.65 -23.55
CA THR A 63 -0.32 24.98 -23.44
C THR A 63 0.53 26.10 -24.05
N GLY A 64 1.81 25.83 -24.34
CA GLY A 64 2.77 26.84 -24.81
C GLY A 64 3.23 27.82 -23.72
N LEU A 65 2.65 27.74 -22.52
CA LEU A 65 3.07 28.51 -21.36
C LEU A 65 4.39 27.95 -20.82
N ARG A 66 5.30 28.86 -20.44
CA ARG A 66 6.53 28.48 -19.74
C ARG A 66 6.27 28.54 -18.24
N ALA A 67 6.40 27.41 -17.57
CA ALA A 67 6.48 27.35 -16.12
C ALA A 67 7.93 27.69 -15.71
N ASP A 68 8.28 28.97 -15.85
CA ASP A 68 9.59 29.48 -15.44
C ASP A 68 9.56 29.96 -13.98
N LYS A 69 10.69 30.50 -13.52
CA LYS A 69 10.82 30.94 -12.13
C LYS A 69 9.75 31.97 -11.74
N ALA A 70 9.46 32.94 -12.61
CA ALA A 70 8.46 33.98 -12.34
C ALA A 70 7.05 33.39 -12.16
N PHE A 71 6.71 32.33 -12.92
CA PHE A 71 5.46 31.59 -12.71
C PHE A 71 5.39 30.92 -11.33
N PHE A 72 6.49 30.33 -10.86
CA PHE A 72 6.52 29.67 -9.55
C PHE A 72 6.61 30.64 -8.38
N ASP A 73 7.31 31.77 -8.53
CA ASP A 73 7.41 32.85 -7.54
C ASP A 73 6.01 33.48 -7.28
N ASP A 74 5.20 33.68 -8.34
CA ASP A 74 3.80 34.13 -8.22
C ASP A 74 2.89 33.06 -7.54
N LEU A 75 3.11 31.78 -7.84
CA LEU A 75 2.33 30.68 -7.27
C LEU A 75 2.64 30.40 -5.79
N SER A 76 3.89 30.59 -5.36
CA SER A 76 4.31 30.41 -3.96
C SER A 76 3.95 31.59 -3.07
N GLY A 77 3.57 32.73 -3.66
CA GLY A 77 3.34 33.98 -2.93
C GLY A 77 4.62 34.66 -2.47
N GLU A 78 5.77 34.23 -2.99
CA GLU A 78 7.07 34.89 -2.79
C GLU A 78 7.25 35.95 -3.88
N ASN A 79 6.70 37.14 -3.66
CA ASN A 79 7.03 38.35 -4.43
C ASN A 79 8.12 39.18 -3.74
#